data_AF-A0A1V5M876-F1
#
_entry.id   AF-A0A1V5M876-F1
#
_cell.length_a   1.000
_cell.length_b   1.000
_cell.length_c   1.000
_cell.angle_alpha   90.00
_cell.angle_beta   90.00
_cell.angle_gamma   90.00
#
_symmetry.space_group_name_H-M   'P 1'
#
loop_
_entity.id
_entity.type
_entity.pdbx_description
1 polymer ?
#
loop_
_entity_poly.entity_id
_entity_poly.type
_entity_poly.pdbx_seq_one_letter_code
_entity_poly.pdbx_strand_id
1 'polypeptide(L)' 'MSIWFTSDHHFGHANIIKYCERPFNSVEQMNISMIGSWNRVVAPNDTVYSVGDFAMQLRLVAEESA' A
#
# COMPACT_ATOMS: atom_id res chain seq x y z
N MET A 1 -1.52 9.09 19.09
CA MET A 1 -0.08 9.02 18.80
C MET A 1 0.34 7.60 19.05
N SER A 2 0.24 6.79 18.00
CA SER A 2 0.68 5.40 17.98
C SER A 2 1.90 5.27 17.09
N ILE A 3 2.70 4.23 17.34
CA ILE A 3 3.81 3.83 16.48
C ILE A 3 3.43 2.53 15.78
N TRP A 4 3.50 2.53 14.45
CA TRP A 4 3.22 1.39 13.60
C TRP A 4 4.47 0.93 12.86
N PHE A 5 4.56 -0.37 12.61
CA PHE A 5 5.64 -0.97 11.81
C PHE A 5 5.01 -1.79 10.70
N THR A 6 5.60 -1.71 9.52
CA THR A 6 5.17 -2.45 8.34
C THR A 6 6.32 -2.60 7.35
N SER A 7 6.19 -3.51 6.40
CA SER A 7 7.14 -3.69 5.30
C SER A 7 6.42 -4.25 4.07
N ASP A 8 7.15 -4.37 2.96
CA ASP A 8 6.76 -5.20 1.81
C ASP A 8 5.39 -4.85 1.21
N HIS A 9 5.04 -3.56 1.20
CA HIS A 9 3.83 -3.11 0.51
C HIS A 9 3.91 -3.45 -0.98
N HIS A 10 5.09 -3.31 -1.60
CA HIS A 10 5.29 -3.56 -3.02
C HIS A 10 4.28 -2.82 -3.90
N PHE A 11 3.96 -1.55 -3.57
CA PHE A 11 3.07 -0.75 -4.40
C PHE A 11 3.56 -0.72 -5.86
N GLY A 12 2.63 -0.97 -6.77
CA GLY A 12 2.92 -0.99 -8.22
C GLY A 12 3.68 -2.23 -8.71
N HIS A 13 3.96 -3.24 -7.88
CA HIS A 13 4.64 -4.46 -8.30
C HIS A 13 3.65 -5.53 -8.78
N ALA A 14 3.18 -5.49 -10.03
CA ALA A 14 2.17 -6.43 -10.53
C ALA A 14 2.54 -7.92 -10.36
N ASN A 15 3.82 -8.26 -10.56
CA ASN A 15 4.28 -9.65 -10.42
C ASN A 15 4.27 -10.19 -8.98
N ILE A 16 4.24 -9.31 -7.96
CA ILE A 16 4.21 -9.76 -6.55
C ILE A 16 2.93 -10.51 -6.21
N ILE A 17 1.84 -10.22 -6.92
CA ILE A 17 0.57 -10.92 -6.76
C ILE A 17 0.76 -12.40 -7.02
N LYS A 18 1.46 -12.74 -8.11
CA LYS A 18 1.78 -14.11 -8.47
C LYS A 18 2.85 -14.70 -7.54
N TYR A 19 3.92 -13.95 -7.27
CA TYR A 19 5.07 -14.48 -6.51
C TYR A 19 4.75 -14.76 -5.05
N CYS A 20 3.80 -14.04 -4.46
CA CYS A 20 3.43 -14.17 -3.06
C CYS A 20 1.96 -14.58 -2.87
N GLU A 21 1.30 -15.09 -3.93
CA GLU A 21 -0.09 -15.55 -3.89
C GLU A 21 -1.06 -14.53 -3.27
N ARG A 22 -0.86 -13.24 -3.55
CA ARG A 22 -1.72 -12.19 -2.97
C ARG A 22 -3.13 -12.30 -3.56
N PRO A 23 -4.19 -12.05 -2.77
CA PRO A 23 -5.57 -12.26 -3.17
C PRO A 23 -6.11 -11.10 -4.03
N PHE A 24 -5.41 -10.74 -5.11
CA PHE A 24 -5.79 -9.63 -6.00
C PHE A 24 -5.69 -10.07 -7.46
N ASN A 25 -6.61 -9.57 -8.28
CA ASN A 25 -6.61 -9.86 -9.72
C ASN A 25 -5.79 -8.83 -10.52
N SER A 26 -5.49 -7.67 -9.94
CA SER A 26 -4.67 -6.62 -10.55
C SER A 26 -3.88 -5.81 -9.52
N VAL A 27 -2.82 -5.13 -9.99
CA VAL A 27 -1.99 -4.25 -9.16
C VAL A 27 -2.77 -3.02 -8.70
N GLU A 28 -3.70 -2.52 -9.50
CA GLU A 28 -4.60 -1.42 -9.15
C GLU A 28 -5.51 -1.83 -7.99
N GLN A 29 -6.13 -3.01 -8.06
CA GLN A 29 -6.99 -3.53 -6.99
C GLN A 29 -6.20 -3.71 -5.68
N MET A 30 -4.99 -4.23 -5.77
CA MET A 30 -4.08 -4.39 -4.62
C MET A 30 -3.77 -3.03 -3.99
N ASN A 31 -3.32 -2.06 -4.80
CA ASN A 31 -2.95 -0.73 -4.33
C ASN A 31 -4.13 -0.02 -3.64
N ILE A 32 -5.32 -0.01 -4.26
CA ILE A 32 -6.53 0.61 -3.68
C ILE A 32 -6.91 -0.04 -2.35
N SER A 33 -6.86 -1.37 -2.27
CA SER A 33 -7.20 -2.11 -1.06
C SER A 33 -6.24 -1.81 0.09
N MET A 34 -4.95 -1.68 -0.21
CA MET A 34 -3.92 -1.34 0.77
C MET A 34 -4.04 0.12 1.24
N ILE A 35 -4.28 1.07 0.33
CA ILE A 35 -4.56 2.48 0.67
C ILE A 35 -5.78 2.58 1.58
N GLY A 36 -6.87 1.88 1.24
CA GLY A 36 -8.06 1.85 2.09
C GLY A 36 -7.80 1.27 3.47
N SER A 37 -6.95 0.25 3.58
CA SER A 37 -6.56 -0.34 4.86
C SER A 37 -5.69 0.59 5.68
N TRP A 38 -4.75 1.29 5.04
CA TRP A 38 -3.92 2.31 5.66
C TRP A 38 -4.77 3.43 6.26
N ASN A 39 -5.67 4.02 5.46
CA ASN A 39 -6.51 5.15 5.88
C ASN A 39 -7.49 4.79 7.01
N ARG A 40 -7.80 3.51 7.23
CA ARG A 40 -8.62 3.06 8.37
C ARG A 40 -7.85 2.97 9.68
N VAL A 41 -6.53 2.88 9.64
CA VAL A 41 -5.69 2.57 10.82
C VAL A 41 -4.80 3.75 11.21
N VAL A 42 -4.17 4.41 10.23
CA VAL A 42 -3.15 5.42 10.47
C VAL A 42 -3.79 6.81 10.58
N ALA A 43 -3.66 7.44 11.75
CA ALA A 43 -4.11 8.80 11.97
C ALA A 43 -3.03 9.84 11.57
N PRO A 44 -3.39 11.12 11.33
CA PRO A 44 -2.41 12.16 10.94
C PRO A 44 -1.26 12.37 11.93
N ASN A 45 -1.50 12.08 13.21
CA ASN A 45 -0.53 12.23 14.29
C ASN A 45 0.07 10.89 14.69
N ASP A 46 0.10 9.88 13.82
CA ASP A 46 0.79 8.62 14.08
C ASP A 46 2.14 8.59 13.34
N THR A 47 3.06 7.75 13.82
CA THR A 47 4.33 7.49 13.14
C THR A 47 4.32 6.07 12.57
N VAL A 48 4.60 5.93 11.29
CA VAL A 48 4.73 4.62 10.63
C VAL A 48 6.17 4.43 10.15
N TYR A 49 6.80 3.35 10.62
CA TYR A 49 8.09 2.90 10.10
C TYR A 49 7.86 1.83 9.02
N SER A 50 8.18 2.17 7.77
CA SER A 50 8.23 1.20 6.67
C SER A 50 9.66 0.66 6.55
N VAL A 51 9.86 -0.62 6.85
CA VAL A 51 11.21 -1.21 7.00
C VAL A 51 11.71 -2.00 5.78
N GLY A 52 11.11 -1.80 4.61
CA GLY A 52 11.57 -2.41 3.36
C GLY A 52 10.49 -2.43 2.28
N ASP A 53 10.92 -2.59 1.02
CA ASP A 53 10.09 -2.92 -0.15
C ASP A 53 8.76 -2.17 -0.25
N PHE A 54 8.82 -0.85 -0.10
CA PHE A 54 7.64 0.01 -0.10
C PHE A 54 6.93 0.03 -1.47
N ALA A 55 7.66 0.30 -2.55
CA ALA A 55 7.10 0.41 -3.90
C ALA A 55 8.11 0.00 -4.97
N MET A 56 7.62 -0.57 -6.08
CA MET A 56 8.42 -0.86 -7.29
C MET A 56 8.21 0.19 -8.39
N GLN A 57 7.00 0.74 -8.49
CA GLN A 57 6.71 1.82 -9.44
C GLN A 57 5.79 2.84 -8.78
N LEU A 58 6.20 4.11 -8.83
CA LEU A 58 5.32 5.22 -8.49
C LEU A 58 4.42 5.50 -9.70
N ARG A 59 3.12 5.27 -9.54
CA ARG A 59 2.10 5.88 -10.40
C ARG A 59 1.38 6.94 -9.59
N LEU A 60 1.19 8.11 -10.21
CA LEU A 60 0.31 9.12 -9.66
C LEU A 60 -1.11 8.52 -9.63
N VAL A 61 -1.65 8.34 -8.43
CA VAL A 61 -3.09 8.15 -8.29
C VAL A 61 -3.68 9.53 -8.56
N ALA A 62 -4.35 9.70 -9.71
CA ALA A 62 -5.11 10.91 -9.93
C ALA A 62 -6.16 10.99 -8.81
N GLU A 63 -6.18 12.09 -8.08
CA GLU A 63 -7.28 12.34 -7.14
C GLU A 63 -8.57 12.36 -7.96
N GLU A 64 -9.47 11.41 -7.71
CA GLU A 64 -10.86 11.61 -8.12
C GLU A 64 -11.35 12.80 -7.30
N SER A 65 -11.66 13.90 -8.00
CA SER A 65 -12.28 15.07 -7.41
C SER A 65 -13.56 14.62 -6.70
N ALA A 66 -13.65 14.96 -5.41
CA ALA A 66 -14.80 14.68 -4.55
C ALA A 66 -16.13 15.16 -5.14
#